data_AF-A0A3P3XMI1-F1
#
_entry.id   AF-A0A3P3XMI1-F1
#
_cell.length_a   1.000
_cell.length_b   1.000
_cell.length_c   1.000
_cell.angle_alpha   90.00
_cell.angle_beta   90.00
_cell.angle_gamma   90.00
#
_symmetry.space_group_name_H-M   'P 1'
#
loop_
_entity.id
_entity.type
_entity.pdbx_description
1 polymer ?
#
loop_
_entity_poly.entity_id
_entity_poly.type
_entity_poly.pdbx_seq_one_letter_code
_entity_poly.pdbx_strand_id
1 'polypeptide(L)'
;MVRLSCPSLLFKSEAIVHPDSIARYIDMHECQLSYNPLLMAELWEAAATKEVRLLAYSLKKRHHLPSGCVWVNYLRCHDDIGWTFADEDAAALGIKGFDHRQFLNRFYLGEFPGSFAQGLKFQYNPATQDMRICGTAASLAGIERDLRRDPGKNREIALRRFLLLYGIVFSAGGLPLIYLGDELGMENDPDWDKDPAHAGDSRWVHRPVFREALFEERHDPATVTGSVFAQFKKMIRARAAHRIFAVQDIQMIESGHPSVLIFRKVSETETLVVVGNFSEHCAGVSMDVWHSLFEGITSQDEIPEAFDLLSDRHFVPEMPPELLPCELVWLYMPNGGRAQ
;
A
#
# COMPACT_ATOMS: atom_id res chain seq x y z
N MET A 1 14.20 27.63 17.87
CA MET A 1 13.43 28.87 17.55
C MET A 1 11.99 28.55 17.19
N VAL A 2 11.71 27.75 16.15
CA VAL A 2 10.34 27.42 15.72
C VAL A 2 9.49 26.78 16.83
N ARG A 3 10.02 25.79 17.57
CA ARG A 3 9.31 25.17 18.70
C ARG A 3 8.92 26.13 19.84
N LEU A 4 9.65 27.24 19.99
CA LEU A 4 9.35 28.27 21.02
C LEU A 4 8.28 29.24 20.52
N SER A 5 8.34 29.62 19.24
CA SER A 5 7.47 30.65 18.65
C SER A 5 6.16 30.08 18.09
N CYS A 6 6.16 28.84 17.61
CA CYS A 6 5.01 28.18 16.98
C CYS A 6 4.92 26.69 17.40
N PRO A 7 4.55 26.37 18.65
CA PRO A 7 4.59 25.00 19.17
C PRO A 7 3.73 23.97 18.42
N SER A 8 2.67 24.42 17.72
CA SER A 8 1.80 23.56 16.91
C SER A 8 2.38 23.17 15.55
N LEU A 9 3.49 23.78 15.13
CA LEU A 9 4.13 23.51 13.84
C LEU A 9 4.94 22.21 13.93
N LEU A 10 4.64 21.26 13.04
CA LEU A 10 5.39 20.02 12.85
C LEU A 10 6.15 20.04 11.51
N PHE A 11 7.25 19.31 11.43
CA PHE A 11 8.02 19.14 10.21
C PHE A 11 7.76 17.77 9.59
N LYS A 12 7.69 17.75 8.26
CA LYS A 12 7.60 16.54 7.43
C LYS A 12 8.84 16.45 6.57
N SER A 13 9.65 15.42 6.78
CA SER A 13 10.82 15.12 5.95
C SER A 13 10.42 14.53 4.60
N GLU A 14 11.06 15.00 3.55
CA GLU A 14 11.04 14.44 2.19
C GLU A 14 12.45 14.00 1.81
N ALA A 15 12.82 12.81 2.28
CA ALA A 15 14.13 12.20 2.02
C ALA A 15 13.93 10.95 1.15
N ILE A 16 14.11 11.09 -0.16
CA ILE A 16 14.02 9.98 -1.13
C ILE A 16 15.43 9.44 -1.38
N VAL A 17 15.95 8.73 -0.39
CA VAL A 17 17.33 8.21 -0.33
C VAL A 17 17.34 6.81 0.26
N HIS A 18 18.53 6.22 0.42
CA HIS A 18 18.71 4.93 1.08
C HIS A 18 17.99 4.88 2.45
N PRO A 19 17.31 3.78 2.82
CA PRO A 19 16.49 3.71 4.05
C PRO A 19 17.25 4.10 5.34
N ASP A 20 18.51 3.71 5.48
CA ASP A 20 19.34 4.09 6.65
C ASP A 20 19.61 5.59 6.76
N SER A 21 19.51 6.32 5.65
CA SER A 21 19.65 7.78 5.64
C SER A 21 18.33 8.47 6.00
N ILE A 22 17.19 7.89 5.60
CA ILE A 22 15.85 8.42 5.95
C ILE A 22 15.67 8.48 7.46
N ALA A 23 16.04 7.41 8.17
CA ALA A 23 15.90 7.30 9.63
C ALA A 23 16.60 8.45 10.39
N ARG A 24 17.63 9.07 9.81
CA ARG A 24 18.37 10.17 10.45
C ARG A 24 17.57 11.45 10.57
N TYR A 25 16.57 11.66 9.71
CA TYR A 25 15.72 12.85 9.72
C TYR A 25 14.53 12.73 10.69
N ILE A 26 14.30 11.53 11.23
CA ILE A 26 13.09 11.21 12.01
C ILE A 26 13.43 11.23 13.49
N ASP A 27 13.13 12.36 14.12
CA ASP A 27 13.26 12.54 15.56
C ASP A 27 12.27 13.60 16.01
N MET A 28 11.86 13.54 17.27
CA MET A 28 11.02 14.58 17.84
C MET A 28 11.65 15.96 17.62
N HIS A 29 12.95 16.11 17.83
CA HIS A 29 13.67 17.38 17.69
C HIS A 29 14.10 17.74 16.27
N GLU A 30 13.88 16.85 15.29
CA GLU A 30 14.12 17.08 13.86
C GLU A 30 12.80 17.08 13.10
N CYS A 31 12.45 16.02 12.35
CA CYS A 31 11.14 15.89 11.71
C CYS A 31 10.28 14.82 12.41
N GLN A 32 9.13 15.24 12.93
CA GLN A 32 8.16 14.35 13.57
C GLN A 32 7.39 13.51 12.54
N LEU A 33 7.26 14.01 11.32
CA LEU A 33 6.66 13.31 10.20
C LEU A 33 7.72 13.00 9.16
N SER A 34 7.64 11.85 8.49
CA SER A 34 8.50 11.55 7.36
C SER A 34 7.74 10.77 6.30
N TYR A 35 7.96 11.08 5.03
CA TYR A 35 7.54 10.16 3.97
C TYR A 35 8.12 8.77 4.20
N ASN A 36 7.33 7.74 3.87
CA ASN A 36 7.75 6.35 3.88
C ASN A 36 7.91 5.82 2.43
N PRO A 37 8.97 6.25 1.71
CA PRO A 37 9.17 5.83 0.32
C PRO A 37 9.48 4.34 0.19
N LEU A 38 10.00 3.71 1.24
CA LEU A 38 10.28 2.27 1.26
C LEU A 38 8.99 1.46 1.18
N LEU A 39 8.01 1.74 2.05
CA LEU A 39 6.70 1.10 1.97
C LEU A 39 6.05 1.34 0.61
N MET A 40 6.09 2.58 0.11
CA MET A 40 5.52 2.91 -1.20
C MET A 40 6.17 2.09 -2.33
N ALA A 41 7.50 2.04 -2.40
CA ALA A 41 8.22 1.33 -3.44
C ALA A 41 8.00 -0.19 -3.36
N GLU A 42 7.99 -0.75 -2.15
CA GLU A 42 7.84 -2.19 -1.93
C GLU A 42 6.40 -2.70 -2.07
N LEU A 43 5.40 -1.82 -1.92
CA LEU A 43 4.02 -2.13 -2.28
C LEU A 43 3.88 -2.38 -3.78
N TRP A 44 4.50 -1.53 -4.60
CA TRP A 44 4.58 -1.74 -6.04
C TRP A 44 5.46 -2.96 -6.38
N GLU A 45 6.63 -3.10 -5.76
CA GLU A 45 7.48 -4.27 -5.96
C GLU A 45 6.73 -5.60 -5.72
N ALA A 46 6.06 -5.74 -4.58
CA ALA A 46 5.30 -6.93 -4.24
C ALA A 46 4.12 -7.18 -5.20
N ALA A 47 3.50 -6.12 -5.74
CA ALA A 47 2.45 -6.25 -6.74
C ALA A 47 2.98 -6.76 -8.09
N ALA A 48 4.20 -6.37 -8.48
CA ALA A 48 4.82 -6.83 -9.72
C ALA A 48 5.34 -8.27 -9.61
N THR A 49 5.99 -8.62 -8.50
CA THR A 49 6.56 -9.95 -8.27
C THR A 49 5.53 -10.99 -7.84
N LYS A 50 4.42 -10.53 -7.24
CA LYS A 50 3.46 -11.35 -6.49
C LYS A 50 4.11 -12.05 -5.29
N GLU A 51 5.23 -11.52 -4.81
CA GLU A 51 5.96 -12.00 -3.64
C GLU A 51 6.08 -10.89 -2.59
N VAL A 52 5.75 -11.21 -1.34
CA VAL A 52 5.70 -10.21 -0.27
C VAL A 52 6.97 -10.20 0.60
N ARG A 53 7.96 -11.03 0.27
CA ARG A 53 9.11 -11.30 1.14
C ARG A 53 9.97 -10.07 1.41
N LEU A 54 10.23 -9.25 0.38
CA LEU A 54 11.00 -8.02 0.52
C LEU A 54 10.25 -7.00 1.37
N LEU A 55 8.99 -6.74 1.02
CA LEU A 55 8.07 -5.88 1.81
C LEU A 55 7.99 -6.32 3.28
N ALA A 56 7.78 -7.62 3.55
CA ALA A 56 7.69 -8.15 4.90
C ALA A 56 9.00 -8.00 5.69
N TYR A 57 10.14 -8.24 5.03
CA TYR A 57 11.47 -8.08 5.63
C TYR A 57 11.72 -6.62 6.04
N SER A 58 11.46 -5.70 5.13
CA SER A 58 11.63 -4.25 5.36
C SER A 58 10.67 -3.71 6.41
N LEU A 59 9.41 -4.11 6.39
CA LEU A 59 8.43 -3.77 7.44
C LEU A 59 8.90 -4.25 8.82
N LYS A 60 9.37 -5.50 8.93
CA LYS A 60 9.89 -6.06 10.19
C LYS A 60 11.14 -5.31 10.68
N LYS A 61 12.02 -4.88 9.78
CA LYS A 61 13.32 -4.30 10.12
C LYS A 61 13.28 -2.78 10.34
N ARG A 62 12.43 -2.06 9.60
CA ARG A 62 12.56 -0.59 9.41
C ARG A 62 11.29 0.20 9.69
N HIS A 63 10.17 -0.45 10.00
CA HIS A 63 8.91 0.26 10.23
C HIS A 63 8.86 1.00 11.57
N HIS A 64 9.55 0.47 12.60
CA HIS A 64 9.57 1.10 13.92
C HIS A 64 10.18 2.50 13.89
N LEU A 65 9.57 3.43 14.61
CA LEU A 65 9.99 4.83 14.72
C LEU A 65 10.19 5.25 16.18
N PRO A 66 11.01 6.29 16.45
CA PRO A 66 11.05 6.91 17.76
C PRO A 66 9.66 7.38 18.22
N SER A 67 9.42 7.29 19.54
CA SER A 67 8.14 7.71 20.13
C SER A 67 7.80 9.16 19.77
N GLY A 68 6.55 9.39 19.38
CA GLY A 68 6.06 10.71 18.95
C GLY A 68 6.31 11.03 17.47
N CYS A 69 7.04 10.18 16.74
CA CYS A 69 7.23 10.32 15.30
C CYS A 69 6.28 9.40 14.52
N VAL A 70 5.97 9.78 13.29
CA VAL A 70 4.94 9.12 12.47
C VAL A 70 5.34 9.06 11.00
N TRP A 71 5.17 7.89 10.38
CA TRP A 71 5.28 7.76 8.93
C TRP A 71 4.12 8.45 8.21
N VAL A 72 4.42 9.09 7.09
CA VAL A 72 3.46 9.50 6.08
C VAL A 72 3.47 8.43 4.99
N ASN A 73 2.50 7.54 5.05
CA ASN A 73 2.37 6.43 4.10
C ASN A 73 1.57 6.90 2.89
N TYR A 74 1.99 6.53 1.69
CA TYR A 74 1.39 6.97 0.45
C TYR A 74 1.59 5.90 -0.61
N LEU A 75 0.72 5.88 -1.63
CA LEU A 75 0.88 4.97 -2.77
C LEU A 75 1.48 5.69 -3.99
N ARG A 76 1.10 6.94 -4.20
CA ARG A 76 1.61 7.84 -5.24
C ARG A 76 1.71 9.27 -4.71
N CYS A 77 2.48 10.06 -5.44
CA CYS A 77 2.61 11.49 -5.21
C CYS A 77 2.83 12.18 -6.57
N HIS A 78 3.09 13.49 -6.52
CA HIS A 78 3.39 14.29 -7.70
C HIS A 78 4.69 13.93 -8.43
N ASP A 79 5.55 13.10 -7.83
CA ASP A 79 6.82 12.67 -8.39
C ASP A 79 6.78 11.20 -8.85
N ASP A 80 7.82 10.83 -9.58
CA ASP A 80 8.09 9.48 -10.04
C ASP A 80 8.35 8.48 -8.90
N ILE A 81 8.24 7.18 -9.21
CA ILE A 81 8.59 6.07 -8.31
C ILE A 81 10.05 5.70 -8.53
N GLY A 82 10.87 5.87 -7.49
CA GLY A 82 12.20 5.30 -7.39
C GLY A 82 12.23 4.02 -6.55
N TRP A 83 12.97 3.01 -6.99
CA TRP A 83 13.11 1.71 -6.31
C TRP A 83 14.12 1.78 -5.16
N THR A 84 13.72 2.46 -4.08
CA THR A 84 14.59 2.86 -2.96
C THR A 84 14.79 1.79 -1.88
N PHE A 85 14.44 0.53 -2.14
CA PHE A 85 14.82 -0.58 -1.25
C PHE A 85 16.35 -0.71 -1.17
N ALA A 86 16.85 -1.13 -0.01
CA ALA A 86 18.28 -1.31 0.24
C ALA A 86 18.80 -2.57 -0.47
N ASP A 87 19.98 -2.48 -1.09
CA ASP A 87 20.58 -3.63 -1.78
C ASP A 87 20.98 -4.73 -0.81
N GLU A 88 21.37 -4.37 0.42
CA GLU A 88 21.75 -5.31 1.47
C GLU A 88 20.55 -6.10 2.00
N ASP A 89 19.36 -5.48 2.04
CA ASP A 89 18.12 -6.13 2.45
C ASP A 89 17.64 -7.10 1.36
N ALA A 90 17.67 -6.65 0.10
CA ALA A 90 17.42 -7.52 -1.04
C ALA A 90 18.38 -8.72 -1.07
N ALA A 91 19.68 -8.48 -0.85
CA ALA A 91 20.71 -9.52 -0.83
C ALA A 91 20.48 -10.56 0.28
N ALA A 92 20.00 -10.14 1.46
CA ALA A 92 19.64 -11.05 2.56
C ALA A 92 18.53 -12.05 2.17
N LEU A 93 17.74 -11.73 1.14
CA LEU A 93 16.68 -12.59 0.59
C LEU A 93 17.11 -13.32 -0.69
N GLY A 94 18.34 -13.15 -1.13
CA GLY A 94 18.86 -13.71 -2.39
C GLY A 94 18.48 -12.90 -3.64
N ILE A 95 18.00 -11.66 -3.47
CA ILE A 95 17.61 -10.77 -4.57
C ILE A 95 18.80 -9.87 -4.92
N LYS A 96 19.16 -9.83 -6.21
CA LYS A 96 20.18 -8.89 -6.71
C LYS A 96 19.53 -7.55 -7.01
N GLY A 97 19.81 -6.54 -6.20
CA GLY A 97 19.13 -5.24 -6.27
C GLY A 97 19.15 -4.60 -7.67
N PHE A 98 20.28 -4.61 -8.36
CA PHE A 98 20.38 -4.09 -9.73
C PHE A 98 19.43 -4.80 -10.72
N ASP A 99 19.53 -6.13 -10.81
CA ASP A 99 18.70 -6.94 -11.72
C ASP A 99 17.20 -6.78 -11.39
N HIS A 100 16.88 -6.68 -10.10
CA HIS A 100 15.51 -6.50 -9.62
C HIS A 100 14.92 -5.16 -10.04
N ARG A 101 15.69 -4.07 -9.94
CA ARG A 101 15.28 -2.75 -10.44
C ARG A 101 15.06 -2.76 -11.95
N GLN A 102 15.90 -3.47 -12.72
CA GLN A 102 15.70 -3.63 -14.17
C GLN A 102 14.40 -4.39 -14.49
N PHE A 103 14.08 -5.43 -13.72
CA PHE A 103 12.80 -6.13 -13.82
C PHE A 103 11.63 -5.18 -13.54
N LEU A 104 11.64 -4.48 -12.40
CA LEU A 104 10.56 -3.57 -12.01
C LEU A 104 10.35 -2.45 -13.02
N ASN A 105 11.45 -1.89 -13.52
CA ASN A 105 11.41 -0.90 -14.60
C ASN A 105 10.69 -1.43 -15.84
N ARG A 106 11.10 -2.58 -16.37
CA ARG A 106 10.45 -3.20 -17.54
C ARG A 106 8.99 -3.58 -17.25
N PHE A 107 8.71 -4.07 -16.04
CA PHE A 107 7.35 -4.42 -15.63
C PHE A 107 6.45 -3.19 -15.68
N TYR A 108 6.83 -2.11 -15.01
CA TYR A 108 5.99 -0.92 -14.93
C TYR A 108 5.93 -0.07 -16.21
N LEU A 109 6.85 -0.30 -17.16
CA LEU A 109 6.71 0.19 -18.54
C LEU A 109 5.77 -0.65 -19.41
N GLY A 110 5.24 -1.77 -18.90
CA GLY A 110 4.43 -2.69 -19.69
C GLY A 110 5.26 -3.56 -20.66
N GLU A 111 6.58 -3.58 -20.53
CA GLU A 111 7.51 -4.29 -21.42
C GLU A 111 7.84 -5.72 -20.97
N PHE A 112 7.43 -6.08 -19.74
CA PHE A 112 7.58 -7.43 -19.22
C PHE A 112 6.32 -8.27 -19.48
N PRO A 113 6.44 -9.51 -19.99
CA PRO A 113 5.29 -10.38 -20.22
C PRO A 113 4.41 -10.56 -18.99
N GLY A 114 3.11 -10.33 -19.14
CA GLY A 114 2.15 -10.41 -18.04
C GLY A 114 2.11 -9.18 -17.13
N SER A 115 2.81 -8.09 -17.49
CA SER A 115 2.60 -6.80 -16.83
C SER A 115 1.17 -6.31 -17.02
N PHE A 116 0.61 -5.75 -15.96
CA PHE A 116 -0.67 -5.03 -15.96
C PHE A 116 -0.49 -3.51 -16.04
N ALA A 117 0.75 -3.01 -15.91
CA ALA A 117 1.00 -1.60 -15.68
C ALA A 117 1.10 -0.79 -16.98
N GLN A 118 0.61 0.45 -16.94
CA GLN A 118 0.77 1.45 -17.98
C GLN A 118 1.56 2.66 -17.43
N GLY A 119 2.87 2.52 -17.34
CA GLY A 119 3.77 3.57 -16.87
C GLY A 119 4.66 4.14 -17.98
N LEU A 120 5.34 5.25 -17.66
CA LEU A 120 6.34 5.90 -18.50
C LEU A 120 7.68 6.00 -17.79
N LYS A 121 8.77 6.00 -18.57
CA LYS A 121 10.13 6.17 -18.05
C LYS A 121 10.38 7.62 -17.65
N PHE A 122 11.15 7.80 -16.58
CA PHE A 122 11.69 9.10 -16.17
C PHE A 122 13.17 9.02 -15.86
N GLN A 123 13.93 10.00 -16.35
CA GLN A 123 15.35 10.22 -16.05
C GLN A 123 16.22 8.95 -16.18
N TYR A 124 16.08 8.22 -17.30
CA TYR A 124 16.96 7.09 -17.59
C TYR A 124 18.41 7.57 -17.71
N ASN A 125 19.28 7.05 -16.85
CA ASN A 125 20.71 7.35 -16.89
C ASN A 125 21.44 6.20 -17.61
N PRO A 126 22.00 6.39 -18.82
CA PRO A 126 22.64 5.31 -19.57
C PRO A 126 23.93 4.79 -18.92
N ALA A 127 24.58 5.55 -18.04
CA ALA A 127 25.80 5.13 -17.37
C ALA A 127 25.54 4.19 -16.19
N THR A 128 24.47 4.45 -15.42
CA THR A 128 24.09 3.62 -14.26
C THR A 128 22.97 2.64 -14.58
N GLN A 129 22.31 2.82 -15.73
CA GLN A 129 21.06 2.17 -16.13
C GLN A 129 19.92 2.37 -15.13
N ASP A 130 20.02 3.39 -14.27
CA ASP A 130 18.98 3.77 -13.33
C ASP A 130 17.83 4.45 -14.07
N MET A 131 16.61 4.23 -13.58
CA MET A 131 15.39 4.78 -14.15
C MET A 131 14.30 4.80 -13.10
N ARG A 132 13.39 5.75 -13.23
CA ARG A 132 12.20 5.85 -12.40
C ARG A 132 10.93 5.77 -13.23
N ILE A 133 9.80 5.54 -12.57
CA ILE A 133 8.52 5.27 -13.22
C ILE A 133 7.53 6.40 -12.94
N CYS A 134 6.90 6.89 -14.00
CA CYS A 134 5.77 7.81 -13.95
C CYS A 134 4.46 7.07 -14.26
N GLY A 135 3.39 7.40 -13.54
CA GLY A 135 2.04 6.90 -13.79
C GLY A 135 1.13 7.16 -12.60
N THR A 136 -0.19 7.27 -12.83
CA THR A 136 -1.16 7.34 -11.73
C THR A 136 -1.27 5.98 -11.05
N ALA A 137 -1.79 5.94 -9.82
CA ALA A 137 -1.96 4.66 -9.12
C ALA A 137 -2.90 3.73 -9.90
N ALA A 138 -3.95 4.29 -10.52
CA ALA A 138 -4.90 3.50 -11.31
C ALA A 138 -4.22 2.84 -12.53
N SER A 139 -3.48 3.61 -13.33
CA SER A 139 -2.80 3.10 -14.53
C SER A 139 -1.67 2.12 -14.20
N LEU A 140 -0.93 2.34 -13.10
CA LEU A 140 0.11 1.41 -12.65
C LEU A 140 -0.45 0.13 -12.02
N ALA A 141 -1.66 0.18 -11.43
CA ALA A 141 -2.37 -0.99 -10.93
C ALA A 141 -3.12 -1.75 -12.04
N GLY A 142 -3.14 -1.24 -13.27
CA GLY A 142 -3.79 -1.85 -14.43
C GLY A 142 -5.29 -1.62 -14.50
N ILE A 143 -5.81 -0.59 -13.84
CA ILE A 143 -7.19 -0.15 -14.05
C ILE A 143 -7.27 0.44 -15.46
N GLU A 144 -8.17 -0.11 -16.27
CA GLU A 144 -8.52 0.39 -17.61
C GLU A 144 -10.02 0.68 -17.64
N ARG A 145 -10.39 1.93 -17.93
CA ARG A 145 -11.80 2.33 -17.99
C ARG A 145 -12.47 2.00 -19.32
N ASP A 146 -11.73 1.95 -20.43
CA ASP A 146 -12.32 1.61 -21.72
C ASP A 146 -12.65 0.11 -21.76
N LEU A 147 -13.94 -0.20 -21.58
CA LEU A 147 -14.49 -1.55 -21.65
C LEU A 147 -14.16 -2.31 -22.95
N ARG A 148 -13.84 -1.59 -24.03
CA ARG A 148 -13.41 -2.23 -25.30
C ARG A 148 -12.00 -2.82 -25.20
N ARG A 149 -11.17 -2.27 -24.31
CA ARG A 149 -9.79 -2.71 -24.07
C ARG A 149 -9.72 -3.78 -22.99
N ASP A 150 -10.63 -3.76 -22.01
CA ASP A 150 -10.77 -4.81 -21.00
C ASP A 150 -12.26 -5.15 -20.72
N PRO A 151 -12.77 -6.25 -21.28
CA PRO A 151 -14.17 -6.64 -21.12
C PRO A 151 -14.54 -7.26 -19.75
N GLY A 152 -13.63 -7.28 -18.76
CA GLY A 152 -14.06 -7.23 -17.35
C GLY A 152 -13.47 -8.22 -16.34
N LYS A 153 -12.73 -9.26 -16.74
CA LYS A 153 -12.04 -10.14 -15.76
C LYS A 153 -10.77 -9.52 -15.19
N ASN A 154 -10.00 -8.79 -16.00
CA ASN A 154 -8.76 -8.15 -15.53
C ASN A 154 -9.08 -6.91 -14.67
N ARG A 155 -10.17 -6.21 -14.99
CA ARG A 155 -10.63 -5.02 -14.27
C ARG A 155 -10.93 -5.27 -12.80
N GLU A 156 -11.62 -6.36 -12.46
CA GLU A 156 -11.95 -6.63 -11.05
C GLU A 156 -10.69 -6.92 -10.23
N ILE A 157 -9.74 -7.66 -10.80
CA ILE A 157 -8.44 -7.92 -10.19
C ILE A 157 -7.63 -6.61 -10.06
N ALA A 158 -7.64 -5.74 -11.08
CA ALA A 158 -6.97 -4.44 -11.02
C ALA A 158 -7.55 -3.52 -9.93
N LEU A 159 -8.88 -3.48 -9.78
CA LEU A 159 -9.54 -2.75 -8.70
C LEU A 159 -9.16 -3.32 -7.34
N ARG A 160 -9.20 -4.65 -7.17
CA ARG A 160 -8.76 -5.31 -5.93
C ARG A 160 -7.29 -5.02 -5.63
N ARG A 161 -6.40 -5.07 -6.62
CA ARG A 161 -4.98 -4.71 -6.48
C ARG A 161 -4.82 -3.27 -5.99
N PHE A 162 -5.48 -2.33 -6.66
CA PHE A 162 -5.46 -0.92 -6.27
C PHE A 162 -5.91 -0.72 -4.80
N LEU A 163 -7.01 -1.37 -4.42
CA LEU A 163 -7.57 -1.30 -3.07
C LEU A 163 -6.72 -2.04 -2.02
N LEU A 164 -6.06 -3.15 -2.39
CA LEU A 164 -5.09 -3.86 -1.56
C LEU A 164 -3.93 -2.93 -1.18
N LEU A 165 -3.33 -2.27 -2.17
CA LEU A 165 -2.20 -1.37 -1.94
C LEU A 165 -2.59 -0.18 -1.06
N TYR A 166 -3.74 0.46 -1.35
CA TYR A 166 -4.24 1.53 -0.49
C TYR A 166 -4.63 1.06 0.90
N GLY A 167 -5.24 -0.12 1.02
CA GLY A 167 -5.62 -0.65 2.31
C GLY A 167 -4.39 -0.96 3.17
N ILE A 168 -3.24 -1.32 2.60
CA ILE A 168 -2.00 -1.41 3.37
C ILE A 168 -1.52 -0.02 3.78
N VAL A 169 -1.57 1.00 2.89
CA VAL A 169 -1.27 2.40 3.24
C VAL A 169 -2.12 2.89 4.43
N PHE A 170 -3.41 2.55 4.45
CA PHE A 170 -4.33 2.91 5.53
C PHE A 170 -4.14 2.12 6.83
N SER A 171 -3.49 0.94 6.80
CA SER A 171 -3.43 0.05 7.97
C SER A 171 -2.03 -0.16 8.54
N ALA A 172 -0.97 0.05 7.76
CA ALA A 172 0.42 -0.18 8.18
C ALA A 172 0.79 0.56 9.48
N GLY A 173 0.24 1.75 9.71
CA GLY A 173 0.59 2.58 10.86
C GLY A 173 1.21 3.89 10.38
N GLY A 174 0.57 5.00 10.74
CA GLY A 174 1.00 6.32 10.31
C GLY A 174 -0.14 7.20 9.79
N LEU A 175 0.23 8.28 9.11
CA LEU A 175 -0.69 9.19 8.42
C LEU A 175 -0.77 8.78 6.95
N PRO A 176 -1.89 8.17 6.50
CA PRO A 176 -2.08 7.89 5.08
C PRO A 176 -2.29 9.21 4.31
N LEU A 177 -1.51 9.41 3.24
CA LEU A 177 -1.62 10.54 2.32
C LEU A 177 -2.20 10.06 0.99
N ILE A 178 -3.37 10.58 0.65
CA ILE A 178 -4.02 10.35 -0.65
C ILE A 178 -3.51 11.39 -1.64
N TYR A 179 -3.13 10.94 -2.83
CA TYR A 179 -2.91 11.82 -3.96
C TYR A 179 -4.25 12.08 -4.64
N LEU A 180 -4.76 13.31 -4.53
CA LEU A 180 -6.13 13.64 -4.96
C LEU A 180 -6.33 13.31 -6.44
N GLY A 181 -7.41 12.58 -6.72
CA GLY A 181 -7.70 11.95 -8.00
C GLY A 181 -7.61 10.42 -7.94
N ASP A 182 -6.77 9.86 -7.07
CA ASP A 182 -6.70 8.41 -6.87
C ASP A 182 -7.99 7.87 -6.23
N GLU A 183 -8.67 8.63 -5.36
CA GLU A 183 -9.98 8.26 -4.82
C GLU A 183 -11.09 8.23 -5.87
N LEU A 184 -10.83 8.80 -7.05
CA LEU A 184 -11.71 8.71 -8.22
C LEU A 184 -11.22 7.64 -9.19
N GLY A 185 -10.06 7.00 -8.98
CA GLY A 185 -9.43 6.10 -9.94
C GLY A 185 -9.03 6.80 -11.23
N MET A 186 -8.43 7.99 -11.15
CA MET A 186 -7.96 8.75 -12.31
C MET A 186 -6.78 8.05 -12.99
N GLU A 187 -6.91 7.80 -14.29
CA GLU A 187 -5.84 7.28 -15.14
C GLU A 187 -4.86 8.38 -15.55
N ASN A 188 -3.74 7.97 -16.14
CA ASN A 188 -2.77 8.85 -16.79
C ASN A 188 -3.43 9.90 -17.68
N ASP A 189 -2.88 11.12 -17.68
CA ASP A 189 -3.28 12.16 -18.62
C ASP A 189 -2.81 11.76 -20.04
N PRO A 190 -3.72 11.49 -20.99
CA PRO A 190 -3.35 11.11 -22.35
C PRO A 190 -2.74 12.27 -23.16
N ASP A 191 -2.88 13.51 -22.68
CA ASP A 191 -2.48 14.73 -23.36
C ASP A 191 -1.27 15.40 -22.70
N TRP A 192 -0.61 14.72 -21.75
CA TRP A 192 0.47 15.27 -20.94
C TRP A 192 1.64 15.84 -21.76
N ASP A 193 1.91 15.27 -22.95
CA ASP A 193 3.01 15.65 -23.83
C ASP A 193 2.62 16.66 -24.92
N LYS A 194 1.33 17.04 -24.99
CA LYS A 194 0.84 18.02 -25.96
C LYS A 194 1.18 19.46 -25.59
N ASP A 195 1.40 19.73 -24.31
CA ASP A 195 1.92 21.02 -23.84
C ASP A 195 3.46 21.01 -23.97
N PRO A 196 4.06 21.91 -24.78
CA PRO A 196 5.51 22.02 -24.89
C PRO A 196 6.23 22.27 -23.56
N ALA A 197 5.57 22.89 -22.57
CA ALA A 197 6.11 23.10 -21.24
C ALA A 197 6.20 21.81 -20.41
N HIS A 198 5.43 20.77 -20.79
CA HIS A 198 5.36 19.49 -20.08
C HIS A 198 6.12 18.37 -20.79
N ALA A 199 6.23 18.41 -22.12
CA ALA A 199 6.73 17.31 -22.95
C ALA A 199 8.13 16.78 -22.56
N GLY A 200 8.97 17.60 -21.92
CA GLY A 200 10.29 17.21 -21.43
C GLY A 200 10.29 16.47 -20.08
N ASP A 201 9.15 16.35 -19.40
CA ASP A 201 9.02 15.79 -18.06
C ASP A 201 7.80 14.85 -17.96
N SER A 202 8.07 13.54 -18.03
CA SER A 202 7.02 12.52 -17.98
C SER A 202 6.23 12.50 -16.67
N ARG A 203 6.65 13.21 -15.61
CA ARG A 203 5.87 13.29 -14.37
C ARG A 203 4.50 13.95 -14.58
N TRP A 204 4.36 14.78 -15.61
CA TRP A 204 3.06 15.36 -15.98
C TRP A 204 1.99 14.33 -16.33
N VAL A 205 2.37 13.12 -16.77
CA VAL A 205 1.42 12.03 -17.06
C VAL A 205 0.55 11.68 -15.85
N HIS A 206 1.08 11.84 -14.64
CA HIS A 206 0.38 11.53 -13.40
C HIS A 206 0.09 12.77 -12.57
N ARG A 207 -0.03 13.93 -13.23
CA ARG A 207 -0.56 15.16 -12.65
C ARG A 207 -1.82 15.60 -13.41
N PRO A 208 -2.79 14.69 -13.65
CA PRO A 208 -3.93 14.98 -14.48
C PRO A 208 -4.76 16.12 -13.87
N VAL A 209 -5.33 16.95 -14.74
CA VAL A 209 -6.31 17.96 -14.32
C VAL A 209 -7.54 17.26 -13.75
N PHE A 210 -8.05 17.78 -12.64
CA PHE A 210 -9.27 17.29 -12.00
C PHE A 210 -10.43 17.17 -13.01
N ARG A 211 -11.13 16.04 -12.98
CA ARG A 211 -12.24 15.73 -13.91
C ARG A 211 -13.58 15.79 -13.19
N GLU A 212 -14.30 16.90 -13.37
CA GLU A 212 -15.68 17.12 -12.84
C GLU A 212 -16.60 15.92 -13.10
N ALA A 213 -16.60 15.38 -14.32
CA ALA A 213 -17.44 14.23 -14.69
C ALA A 213 -17.18 12.98 -13.83
N LEU A 214 -15.91 12.69 -13.50
CA LEU A 214 -15.57 11.57 -12.61
C LEU A 214 -16.03 11.86 -11.17
N PHE A 215 -15.92 13.11 -10.74
CA PHE A 215 -16.42 13.50 -9.44
C PHE A 215 -17.93 13.31 -9.36
N GLU A 216 -18.71 13.72 -10.35
CA GLU A 216 -20.17 13.47 -10.40
C GLU A 216 -20.51 11.97 -10.36
N GLU A 217 -19.73 11.14 -11.07
CA GLU A 217 -19.86 9.68 -11.15
C GLU A 217 -19.57 8.95 -9.81
N ARG A 218 -18.91 9.60 -8.84
CA ARG A 218 -18.40 8.96 -7.60
C ARG A 218 -19.45 8.29 -6.70
N HIS A 219 -20.74 8.51 -6.96
CA HIS A 219 -21.84 7.88 -6.23
C HIS A 219 -22.51 6.75 -6.99
N ASP A 220 -22.11 6.47 -8.23
CA ASP A 220 -22.63 5.35 -9.02
C ASP A 220 -21.81 4.07 -8.76
N PRO A 221 -22.34 3.08 -8.01
CA PRO A 221 -21.62 1.85 -7.69
C PRO A 221 -21.37 0.94 -8.90
N ALA A 222 -22.03 1.17 -10.04
CA ALA A 222 -21.80 0.39 -11.26
C ALA A 222 -20.51 0.80 -11.98
N THR A 223 -19.88 1.90 -11.55
CA THR A 223 -18.72 2.50 -12.20
C THR A 223 -17.42 2.20 -11.45
N VAL A 224 -16.29 2.27 -12.16
CA VAL A 224 -14.97 2.20 -11.54
C VAL A 224 -14.82 3.31 -10.48
N THR A 225 -15.18 4.55 -10.84
CA THR A 225 -15.06 5.71 -9.95
C THR A 225 -15.86 5.53 -8.67
N GLY A 226 -17.15 5.19 -8.77
CA GLY A 226 -18.00 5.05 -7.60
C GLY A 226 -17.60 3.87 -6.73
N SER A 227 -17.13 2.77 -7.33
CA SER A 227 -16.60 1.63 -6.58
C SER A 227 -15.34 2.02 -5.78
N VAL A 228 -14.35 2.66 -6.42
CA VAL A 228 -13.11 3.12 -5.75
C VAL A 228 -13.45 4.12 -4.64
N PHE A 229 -14.26 5.13 -4.93
CA PHE A 229 -14.63 6.18 -3.98
C PHE A 229 -15.36 5.61 -2.75
N ALA A 230 -16.29 4.68 -2.97
CA ALA A 230 -17.02 4.01 -1.89
C ALA A 230 -16.06 3.20 -0.99
N GLN A 231 -15.11 2.49 -1.57
CA GLN A 231 -14.12 1.69 -0.83
C GLN A 231 -13.14 2.57 -0.05
N PHE A 232 -12.67 3.68 -0.63
CA PHE A 232 -11.87 4.67 0.10
C PHE A 232 -12.62 5.22 1.31
N LYS A 233 -13.89 5.61 1.14
CA LYS A 233 -14.73 6.03 2.26
C LYS A 233 -14.89 4.94 3.31
N LYS A 234 -15.04 3.67 2.92
CA LYS A 234 -15.15 2.55 3.86
C LYS A 234 -13.86 2.40 4.67
N MET A 235 -12.69 2.38 4.02
CA MET A 235 -11.38 2.32 4.66
C MET A 235 -11.16 3.50 5.63
N ILE A 236 -11.47 4.73 5.20
CA ILE A 236 -11.31 5.93 6.03
C ILE A 236 -12.22 5.87 7.27
N ARG A 237 -13.49 5.46 7.10
CA ARG A 237 -14.43 5.34 8.22
C ARG A 237 -14.01 4.26 9.21
N ALA A 238 -13.63 3.09 8.73
CA ALA A 238 -13.11 2.01 9.58
C ALA A 238 -11.86 2.47 10.34
N ARG A 239 -10.90 3.09 9.64
CA ARG A 239 -9.69 3.67 10.27
C ARG A 239 -10.02 4.69 11.36
N ALA A 240 -11.02 5.54 11.14
CA ALA A 240 -11.41 6.58 12.10
C ALA A 240 -12.21 6.02 13.30
N ALA A 241 -12.93 4.91 13.11
CA ALA A 241 -13.79 4.32 14.13
C ALA A 241 -13.04 3.44 15.16
N HIS A 242 -11.91 2.85 14.77
CA HIS A 242 -11.17 1.88 15.60
C HIS A 242 -9.79 2.41 16.03
N ARG A 243 -9.49 2.35 17.33
CA ARG A 243 -8.25 2.92 17.89
C ARG A 243 -7.01 2.13 17.50
N ILE A 244 -7.15 0.86 17.17
CA ILE A 244 -6.08 -0.05 16.75
C ILE A 244 -5.29 0.48 15.54
N PHE A 245 -5.92 1.30 14.69
CA PHE A 245 -5.27 1.93 13.55
C PHE A 245 -4.27 3.05 13.92
N ALA A 246 -4.32 3.55 15.17
CA ALA A 246 -3.37 4.51 15.71
C ALA A 246 -2.06 3.86 16.20
N VAL A 247 -2.08 2.55 16.50
CA VAL A 247 -0.86 1.79 16.82
C VAL A 247 0.09 1.86 15.64
N GLN A 248 1.35 2.25 15.87
CA GLN A 248 2.37 2.32 14.81
C GLN A 248 3.03 0.97 14.59
N ASP A 249 3.35 0.26 15.68
CA ASP A 249 4.04 -1.02 15.60
C ASP A 249 3.19 -2.08 14.89
N ILE A 250 3.89 -2.91 14.13
CA ILE A 250 3.34 -4.03 13.37
C ILE A 250 4.12 -5.30 13.73
N GLN A 251 3.40 -6.40 13.85
CA GLN A 251 3.96 -7.72 14.06
C GLN A 251 3.77 -8.51 12.76
N MET A 252 4.87 -8.78 12.05
CA MET A 252 4.82 -9.59 10.83
C MET A 252 4.56 -11.06 11.18
N ILE A 253 3.64 -11.70 10.43
CA ILE A 253 3.32 -13.12 10.55
C ILE A 253 3.67 -13.80 9.23
N GLU A 254 4.43 -14.89 9.30
CA GLU A 254 4.81 -15.67 8.12
C GLU A 254 3.61 -16.50 7.65
N SER A 255 3.07 -16.15 6.48
CA SER A 255 1.88 -16.81 5.92
C SER A 255 2.13 -18.23 5.41
N GLY A 256 3.39 -18.54 5.10
CA GLY A 256 3.79 -19.74 4.35
C GLY A 256 3.46 -19.69 2.85
N HIS A 257 2.77 -18.64 2.36
CA HIS A 257 2.43 -18.46 0.96
C HIS A 257 3.14 -17.21 0.39
N PRO A 258 3.87 -17.31 -0.74
CA PRO A 258 4.73 -16.23 -1.22
C PRO A 258 3.98 -14.92 -1.49
N SER A 259 2.71 -14.99 -1.89
CA SER A 259 1.89 -13.80 -2.21
C SER A 259 1.09 -13.24 -1.03
N VAL A 260 1.03 -13.91 0.11
CA VAL A 260 0.14 -13.50 1.20
C VAL A 260 0.93 -12.75 2.26
N LEU A 261 0.69 -11.45 2.37
CA LEU A 261 1.20 -10.61 3.45
C LEU A 261 0.26 -10.72 4.65
N ILE A 262 0.81 -10.98 5.83
CA ILE A 262 0.07 -10.92 7.09
C ILE A 262 0.84 -10.04 8.08
N PHE A 263 0.19 -9.04 8.62
CA PHE A 263 0.69 -8.33 9.80
C PHE A 263 -0.42 -8.06 10.80
N ARG A 264 -0.04 -8.05 12.07
CA ARG A 264 -0.93 -7.84 13.21
C ARG A 264 -0.58 -6.56 13.93
N LYS A 265 -1.60 -5.86 14.40
CA LYS A 265 -1.52 -4.73 15.33
C LYS A 265 -2.30 -5.11 16.56
N VAL A 266 -1.72 -4.86 17.73
CA VAL A 266 -2.31 -5.24 19.01
C VAL A 266 -2.35 -4.04 19.94
N SER A 267 -3.49 -3.88 20.61
CA SER A 267 -3.68 -2.99 21.75
C SER A 267 -4.26 -3.81 22.90
N GLU A 268 -4.50 -3.16 24.05
CA GLU A 268 -5.15 -3.81 25.19
C GLU A 268 -6.57 -4.31 24.88
N THR A 269 -7.31 -3.58 24.04
CA THR A 269 -8.75 -3.81 23.80
C THR A 269 -9.09 -4.27 22.39
N GLU A 270 -8.17 -4.15 21.44
CA GLU A 270 -8.44 -4.40 20.02
C GLU A 270 -7.23 -5.06 19.36
N THR A 271 -7.50 -6.01 18.47
CA THR A 271 -6.54 -6.59 17.52
C THR A 271 -7.01 -6.32 16.09
N LEU A 272 -6.08 -5.93 15.22
CA LEU A 272 -6.30 -5.90 13.77
C LEU A 272 -5.27 -6.80 13.11
N VAL A 273 -5.73 -7.76 12.31
CA VAL A 273 -4.89 -8.55 11.42
C VAL A 273 -5.20 -8.13 9.98
N VAL A 274 -4.18 -7.69 9.27
CA VAL A 274 -4.26 -7.34 7.86
C VAL A 274 -3.73 -8.50 7.05
N VAL A 275 -4.57 -9.05 6.18
CA VAL A 275 -4.23 -10.15 5.27
C VAL A 275 -4.42 -9.66 3.84
N GLY A 276 -3.37 -9.73 3.03
CA GLY A 276 -3.41 -9.27 1.65
C GLY A 276 -2.78 -10.29 0.70
N ASN A 277 -3.54 -10.75 -0.29
CA ASN A 277 -3.03 -11.63 -1.35
C ASN A 277 -2.55 -10.80 -2.54
N PHE A 278 -1.26 -10.72 -2.81
CA PHE A 278 -0.69 -9.96 -3.93
C PHE A 278 -0.77 -10.69 -5.29
N SER A 279 -1.28 -11.92 -5.33
CA SER A 279 -1.38 -12.71 -6.56
C SER A 279 -2.68 -12.43 -7.32
N GLU A 280 -2.65 -12.65 -8.64
CA GLU A 280 -3.86 -12.77 -9.47
C GLU A 280 -4.56 -14.14 -9.36
N HIS A 281 -4.07 -15.01 -8.48
CA HIS A 281 -4.67 -16.32 -8.19
C HIS A 281 -5.19 -16.39 -6.76
N CYS A 282 -6.13 -17.30 -6.50
CA CYS A 282 -6.56 -17.59 -5.14
C CYS A 282 -5.38 -18.12 -4.31
N ALA A 283 -5.35 -17.78 -3.02
CA ALA A 283 -4.32 -18.23 -2.11
C ALA A 283 -4.94 -18.72 -0.79
N GLY A 284 -4.47 -19.86 -0.30
CA GLY A 284 -4.85 -20.38 1.02
C GLY A 284 -3.81 -20.03 2.08
N VAL A 285 -4.27 -19.89 3.32
CA VAL A 285 -3.42 -19.85 4.52
C VAL A 285 -3.54 -21.20 5.23
N SER A 286 -2.43 -21.75 5.73
CA SER A 286 -2.50 -23.03 6.45
C SER A 286 -3.32 -22.89 7.73
N MET A 287 -3.93 -24.01 8.16
CA MET A 287 -4.73 -24.08 9.39
C MET A 287 -3.96 -23.55 10.60
N ASP A 288 -2.69 -23.97 10.76
CA ASP A 288 -1.84 -23.58 11.88
C ASP A 288 -1.56 -22.07 11.90
N VAL A 289 -1.22 -21.49 10.74
CA VAL A 289 -0.99 -20.05 10.63
C VAL A 289 -2.29 -19.28 10.89
N TRP A 290 -3.40 -19.73 10.32
CA TRP A 290 -4.70 -19.10 10.52
C TRP A 290 -5.12 -19.11 11.99
N HIS A 291 -5.01 -20.25 12.65
CA HIS A 291 -5.30 -20.40 14.08
C HIS A 291 -4.42 -19.48 14.94
N SER A 292 -3.13 -19.35 14.59
CA SER A 292 -2.20 -18.46 15.31
C SER A 292 -2.62 -16.98 15.31
N LEU A 293 -3.42 -16.54 14.34
CA LEU A 293 -3.93 -15.16 14.27
C LEU A 293 -4.88 -14.84 15.44
N PHE A 294 -5.50 -15.86 16.03
CA PHE A 294 -6.47 -15.75 17.11
C PHE A 294 -5.85 -15.95 18.50
N GLU A 295 -4.58 -16.32 18.57
CA GLU A 295 -3.90 -16.57 19.84
C GLU A 295 -3.85 -15.30 20.72
N GLY A 296 -4.24 -15.47 21.98
CA GLY A 296 -4.25 -14.42 23.00
C GLY A 296 -5.45 -13.47 22.97
N ILE A 297 -6.48 -13.75 22.16
CA ILE A 297 -7.63 -12.84 21.96
C ILE A 297 -8.83 -13.18 22.88
N THR A 298 -8.96 -14.43 23.35
CA THR A 298 -10.06 -14.85 24.24
C THR A 298 -9.62 -15.65 25.47
N SER A 299 -10.48 -15.67 26.49
CA SER A 299 -10.51 -16.72 27.51
C SER A 299 -10.93 -18.05 26.87
N GLN A 300 -10.43 -19.17 27.39
CA GLN A 300 -10.44 -20.52 26.78
C GLN A 300 -11.80 -21.08 26.30
N ASP A 301 -12.93 -20.41 26.55
CA ASP A 301 -14.28 -20.94 26.30
C ASP A 301 -15.14 -20.10 25.33
N GLU A 302 -14.66 -18.98 24.78
CA GLU A 302 -15.41 -18.16 23.80
C GLU A 302 -14.71 -18.09 22.44
N ILE A 303 -15.50 -18.31 21.37
CA ILE A 303 -15.04 -18.10 19.98
C ILE A 303 -14.85 -16.60 19.77
N PRO A 304 -13.65 -16.12 19.41
CA PRO A 304 -13.41 -14.70 19.17
C PRO A 304 -14.35 -14.16 18.09
N GLU A 305 -15.00 -13.04 18.36
CA GLU A 305 -15.66 -12.27 17.32
C GLU A 305 -14.61 -11.71 16.37
N ALA A 306 -14.58 -12.22 15.14
CA ALA A 306 -13.66 -11.75 14.12
C ALA A 306 -14.41 -11.42 12.83
N PHE A 307 -14.35 -10.16 12.41
CA PHE A 307 -15.03 -9.69 11.22
C PHE A 307 -14.11 -8.82 10.37
N ASP A 308 -14.29 -8.91 9.06
CA ASP A 308 -13.59 -8.06 8.11
C ASP A 308 -14.26 -6.68 8.04
N LEU A 309 -13.52 -5.65 8.42
CA LEU A 309 -14.00 -4.25 8.38
C LEU A 309 -14.31 -3.75 6.96
N LEU A 310 -13.90 -4.47 5.90
CA LEU A 310 -14.08 -4.07 4.50
C LEU A 310 -15.24 -4.80 3.80
N SER A 311 -15.59 -6.02 4.19
CA SER A 311 -16.69 -6.79 3.58
C SER A 311 -17.80 -7.18 4.56
N ASP A 312 -17.61 -6.93 5.87
CA ASP A 312 -18.50 -7.35 6.95
C ASP A 312 -18.66 -8.89 7.03
N ARG A 313 -17.75 -9.64 6.38
CA ARG A 313 -17.67 -11.10 6.49
C ARG A 313 -17.15 -11.49 7.87
N HIS A 314 -17.77 -12.51 8.46
CA HIS A 314 -17.30 -13.14 9.69
C HIS A 314 -16.33 -14.27 9.40
N PHE A 315 -15.38 -14.44 10.31
CA PHE A 315 -14.33 -15.45 10.25
C PHE A 315 -14.23 -16.18 11.58
N VAL A 316 -13.86 -17.46 11.54
CA VAL A 316 -13.69 -18.29 12.73
C VAL A 316 -12.33 -19.00 12.70
N PRO A 317 -11.73 -19.30 13.86
CA PRO A 317 -10.41 -19.94 13.94
C PRO A 317 -10.33 -21.30 13.25
N GLU A 318 -11.44 -22.03 13.13
CA GLU A 318 -11.51 -23.39 12.60
C GLU A 318 -11.63 -23.46 11.07
N MET A 319 -11.84 -22.33 10.40
CA MET A 319 -12.08 -22.27 8.96
C MET A 319 -11.18 -21.22 8.29
N PRO A 320 -9.98 -21.61 7.82
CA PRO A 320 -9.12 -20.70 7.09
C PRO A 320 -9.78 -20.32 5.76
N PRO A 321 -9.77 -19.03 5.38
CA PRO A 321 -10.37 -18.61 4.13
C PRO A 321 -9.46 -18.96 2.95
N GLU A 322 -10.09 -19.26 1.82
CA GLU A 322 -9.45 -19.08 0.52
C GLU A 322 -9.55 -17.60 0.15
N LEU A 323 -8.40 -16.94 0.00
CA LEU A 323 -8.30 -15.54 -0.40
C LEU A 323 -8.48 -15.43 -1.91
N LEU A 324 -9.36 -14.54 -2.37
CA LEU A 324 -9.53 -14.23 -3.77
C LEU A 324 -8.27 -13.53 -4.35
N PRO A 325 -8.13 -13.47 -5.69
CA PRO A 325 -7.09 -12.69 -6.34
C PRO A 325 -7.09 -11.24 -5.85
N CYS A 326 -5.94 -10.73 -5.42
CA CYS A 326 -5.79 -9.37 -4.90
C CYS A 326 -6.69 -9.03 -3.69
N GLU A 327 -7.24 -10.02 -2.97
CA GLU A 327 -8.12 -9.76 -1.83
C GLU A 327 -7.35 -9.14 -0.65
N LEU A 328 -7.99 -8.17 -0.02
CA LEU A 328 -7.57 -7.56 1.23
C LEU A 328 -8.64 -7.82 2.29
N VAL A 329 -8.19 -8.27 3.46
CA VAL A 329 -9.02 -8.49 4.63
C VAL A 329 -8.45 -7.68 5.79
N TRP A 330 -9.30 -6.90 6.45
CA TRP A 330 -9.00 -6.23 7.71
C TRP A 330 -9.75 -6.95 8.83
N LEU A 331 -9.17 -8.05 9.29
CA LEU A 331 -9.75 -8.90 10.32
C LEU A 331 -9.61 -8.20 11.68
N TYR A 332 -10.71 -7.62 12.13
CA TYR A 332 -10.79 -6.94 13.42
C TYR A 332 -11.37 -7.87 14.48
N MET A 333 -10.77 -7.84 15.66
CA MET A 333 -11.18 -8.60 16.82
C MET A 333 -11.15 -7.70 18.06
N PRO A 334 -12.27 -7.48 18.76
CA PRO A 334 -12.24 -6.86 20.08
C PRO A 334 -11.61 -7.84 21.06
N ASN A 335 -10.54 -7.44 21.74
CA ASN A 335 -9.96 -8.26 22.80
C ASN A 335 -10.90 -8.16 24.01
N GLY A 336 -11.53 -9.27 24.39
CA GLY A 336 -12.35 -9.33 25.60
C GLY A 336 -11.52 -8.85 26.79
N GLY A 337 -11.93 -7.74 27.42
CA GLY A 337 -11.10 -7.06 28.41
C GLY A 337 -10.71 -7.99 29.56
N ARG A 338 -9.41 -8.20 29.77
CA ARG A 338 -8.93 -8.45 31.13
C ARG A 338 -9.08 -7.13 31.89
N ALA A 339 -10.23 -6.93 32.52
CA ALA A 339 -10.29 -6.04 33.67
C ALA A 339 -9.32 -6.62 34.71
N GLN A 340 -8.17 -5.98 34.90
CA GLN A 340 -7.37 -6.14 36.12
C GLN A 340 -7.89 -5.19 37.18
#